data_AF-A0A087UV86-F1
#
_entry.id   AF-A0A087UV86-F1
#
_cell.length_a   1.000
_cell.length_b   1.000
_cell.length_c   1.000
_cell.angle_alpha   90.00
_cell.angle_beta   90.00
_cell.angle_gamma   90.00
#
_symmetry.space_group_name_H-M   'P 1'
#
loop_
_entity.id
_entity.type
_entity.pdbx_description
1 polymer ?
#
loop_
_entity_poly.entity_id
_entity_poly.type
_entity_poly.pdbx_seq_one_letter_code
_entity_poly.pdbx_strand_id
1 'polypeptide(L)'
;MPPTTIFNDQNLWRHFKNKVQSMSWKCNFPTNILLENIEKDAILYTDATIFKHRRQVAQQWIQNETLWVETVLGACKEIADQKVGVYSQQLKNLKMLDALEDFVEHINCFYSVASVMTSKAQPVKALSQFSSELHDIDKIDPVMLVGYSEKFEDNVNTRLWNLCVNRHTSINPHHQMHCMWHDCCNDYNLCSFCEDTKEKALREMVCDKVSRHVQKDLNGTLSREMWNVDMAFFKGLPYNWLNKASIMLEDMM
;
A
#
# COMPACT_ATOMS: atom_id res chain seq x y z
N MET A 1 -14.84 8.42 -21.07
CA MET A 1 -15.03 9.01 -19.72
C MET A 1 -13.81 8.62 -18.92
N PRO A 2 -13.17 9.53 -18.15
CA PRO A 2 -12.12 9.10 -17.23
C PRO A 2 -12.70 8.04 -16.29
N PRO A 3 -11.94 6.98 -15.95
CA PRO A 3 -12.45 5.94 -15.07
C PRO A 3 -12.87 6.58 -13.75
N THR A 4 -14.11 6.33 -13.34
CA THR A 4 -14.62 6.75 -12.04
C THR A 4 -13.74 6.11 -10.97
N THR A 5 -13.06 6.92 -10.17
CA THR A 5 -12.21 6.41 -9.09
C THR A 5 -13.07 5.55 -8.14
N ILE A 6 -12.55 4.43 -7.66
CA ILE A 6 -13.28 3.53 -6.75
C ILE A 6 -13.68 4.24 -5.44
N PHE A 7 -12.98 5.31 -5.08
CA PHE A 7 -13.32 6.19 -3.96
C PHE A 7 -14.60 7.02 -4.18
N ASN A 8 -15.17 7.03 -5.40
CA ASN A 8 -16.51 7.55 -5.66
C ASN A 8 -17.63 6.51 -5.43
N ASP A 9 -17.29 5.22 -5.26
CA ASP A 9 -18.25 4.24 -4.76
C ASP A 9 -18.60 4.54 -3.30
N GLN A 10 -19.89 4.74 -3.01
CA GLN A 10 -20.33 5.14 -1.68
C GLN A 10 -20.08 4.08 -0.60
N ASN A 11 -20.11 2.79 -0.96
CA ASN A 11 -19.89 1.71 -0.01
C ASN A 11 -18.41 1.57 0.32
N LEU A 12 -17.54 1.60 -0.69
CA LEU A 12 -16.10 1.61 -0.46
C LEU A 12 -15.68 2.87 0.29
N TRP A 13 -16.18 4.06 -0.08
CA TRP A 13 -15.85 5.29 0.63
C TRP A 13 -16.24 5.23 2.11
N ARG A 14 -17.44 4.72 2.41
CA ARG A 14 -17.90 4.53 3.80
C ARG A 14 -17.00 3.56 4.55
N HIS A 15 -16.63 2.44 3.92
CA HIS A 15 -15.71 1.46 4.50
C HIS A 15 -14.33 2.05 4.76
N PHE A 16 -13.73 2.71 3.76
CA PHE A 16 -12.46 3.42 3.87
C PHE A 16 -12.49 4.41 5.02
N LYS A 17 -13.48 5.31 5.05
CA LYS A 17 -13.65 6.28 6.14
C LYS A 17 -13.71 5.62 7.50
N ASN A 18 -14.49 4.55 7.66
CA ASN A 18 -14.58 3.82 8.91
C ASN A 18 -13.23 3.25 9.35
N LYS A 19 -12.47 2.64 8.43
CA LYS A 19 -11.14 2.06 8.73
C LYS A 19 -10.08 3.13 9.02
N VAL A 20 -10.17 4.29 8.38
CA VAL A 20 -9.31 5.45 8.72
C VAL A 20 -9.64 5.97 10.11
N GLN A 21 -10.92 6.14 10.44
CA GLN A 21 -11.36 6.63 11.74
C GLN A 21 -11.09 5.63 12.89
N SER A 22 -11.14 4.33 12.61
CA SER A 22 -10.74 3.28 13.56
C SER A 22 -9.23 3.06 13.64
N MET A 23 -8.43 3.88 12.95
CA MET A 23 -6.96 3.83 12.96
C MET A 23 -6.37 2.49 12.52
N SER A 24 -7.06 1.74 11.65
CA SER A 24 -6.57 0.44 11.16
C SER A 24 -5.30 0.56 10.28
N TRP A 25 -4.94 1.77 9.89
CA TRP A 25 -3.69 2.11 9.19
C TRP A 25 -2.47 2.28 10.11
N LYS A 26 -2.68 2.49 11.41
CA LYS A 26 -1.62 2.92 12.32
C LYS A 26 -0.52 1.86 12.45
N CYS A 27 0.70 2.23 12.09
CA CYS A 27 1.84 1.32 12.07
C CYS A 27 2.56 1.18 13.42
N ASN A 28 2.23 2.01 14.41
CA ASN A 28 2.85 2.03 15.74
C ASN A 28 4.38 2.16 15.71
N PHE A 29 4.90 2.99 14.80
CA PHE A 29 6.32 3.36 14.83
C PHE A 29 6.69 4.10 16.13
N PRO A 30 7.99 4.09 16.52
CA PRO A 30 8.46 4.93 17.62
C PRO A 30 8.09 6.40 17.40
N THR A 31 7.62 7.08 18.46
CA THR A 31 7.07 8.44 18.36
C THR A 31 8.05 9.44 17.73
N ASN A 32 9.36 9.27 17.93
CA ASN A 32 10.40 10.15 17.44
C ASN A 32 11.03 9.72 16.11
N ILE A 33 10.53 8.67 15.45
CA ILE A 33 11.20 8.03 14.31
C ILE A 33 11.49 8.98 13.14
N LEU A 34 10.65 10.00 12.94
CA LEU A 34 10.82 10.99 11.88
C LEU A 34 12.00 11.93 12.15
N LEU A 35 12.23 12.26 13.43
CA LEU A 35 13.30 13.16 13.83
C LEU A 35 14.58 12.40 14.21
N GLU A 36 14.45 11.13 14.57
CA GLU A 36 15.58 10.25 14.85
C GLU A 36 16.37 10.02 13.56
N ASN A 37 17.65 10.42 13.57
CA ASN A 37 18.55 10.36 12.41
C ASN A 37 18.25 11.36 11.27
N ILE A 38 17.39 12.36 11.47
CA ILE A 38 17.08 13.36 10.45
C ILE A 38 18.34 14.00 9.84
N GLU A 39 19.34 14.32 10.67
CA GLU A 39 20.61 14.89 10.19
C GLU A 39 21.46 13.88 9.40
N LYS A 40 21.41 12.59 9.76
CA LYS A 40 22.16 11.56 9.04
C LYS A 40 21.53 11.18 7.71
N ASP A 41 20.22 11.38 7.55
CA ASP A 41 19.53 11.18 6.28
C ASP A 41 19.58 12.46 5.42
N ALA A 42 19.63 13.65 6.05
CA ALA A 42 19.76 14.94 5.36
C ALA A 42 21.03 15.04 4.50
N ILE A 43 22.13 14.35 4.86
CA ILE A 43 23.37 14.33 4.06
C ILE A 43 23.18 13.73 2.66
N LEU A 44 22.09 12.98 2.45
CA LEU A 44 21.77 12.37 1.15
C LEU A 44 21.16 13.38 0.17
N TYR A 45 20.86 14.60 0.63
CA TYR A 45 20.20 15.65 -0.15
C TYR A 45 21.16 16.80 -0.43
N THR A 46 21.10 17.34 -1.64
CA THR A 46 21.77 18.61 -1.97
C THR A 46 21.13 19.79 -1.24
N ASP A 47 19.79 19.77 -1.13
CA ASP A 47 19.01 20.68 -0.30
C ASP A 47 18.03 19.86 0.55
N ALA A 48 18.26 19.84 1.86
CA ALA A 48 17.47 19.08 2.81
C ALA A 48 16.27 19.86 3.38
N THR A 49 16.00 21.09 2.91
CA THR A 49 14.99 21.99 3.49
C THR A 49 13.59 21.36 3.49
N ILE A 50 13.10 20.94 2.33
CA ILE A 50 11.78 20.33 2.19
C ILE A 50 11.73 18.96 2.90
N PHE A 51 12.80 18.17 2.81
CA PHE A 51 12.93 16.91 3.54
C PHE A 51 12.75 17.11 5.07
N LYS A 52 13.49 18.06 5.67
CA LYS A 52 13.41 18.33 7.11
C LYS A 52 12.03 18.87 7.48
N HIS A 53 11.50 19.80 6.70
CA HIS A 53 10.18 20.38 6.94
C HIS A 53 9.06 19.33 6.90
N ARG A 54 9.07 18.45 5.90
CA ARG A 54 8.15 17.31 5.77
C ARG A 54 8.17 16.40 6.99
N ARG A 55 9.35 15.97 7.45
CA ARG A 55 9.47 15.14 8.66
C ARG A 55 8.96 15.85 9.92
N GLN A 56 9.23 17.14 10.06
CA GLN A 56 8.74 17.95 11.19
C GLN A 56 7.22 18.11 11.18
N VAL A 57 6.60 18.34 10.03
CA VAL A 57 5.14 18.43 9.92
C VAL A 57 4.49 17.08 10.19
N ALA A 58 5.01 16.00 9.61
CA ALA A 58 4.50 14.66 9.87
C ALA A 58 4.65 14.24 11.35
N GLN A 59 5.66 14.73 12.05
CA GLN A 59 5.79 14.54 13.51
C GLN A 59 4.63 15.17 14.29
N GLN A 60 4.11 16.32 13.84
CA GLN A 60 2.94 16.96 14.43
C GLN A 60 1.66 16.15 14.17
N TRP A 61 1.54 15.53 13.00
CA TRP A 61 0.43 14.62 12.68
C TRP A 61 0.42 13.36 13.54
N ILE A 62 1.59 12.79 13.87
CA ILE A 62 1.69 11.67 14.83
C ILE A 62 1.18 12.10 16.22
N GLN A 63 1.41 13.35 16.61
CA GLN A 63 0.97 13.88 17.90
C GLN A 63 -0.50 14.34 17.90
N ASN A 64 -1.08 14.56 16.71
CA ASN A 64 -2.46 14.99 16.52
C ASN A 64 -3.13 14.14 15.43
N GLU A 65 -3.55 12.95 15.84
CA GLU A 65 -4.15 11.96 14.93
C GLU A 65 -5.47 12.43 14.33
N THR A 66 -6.24 13.25 15.05
CA THR A 66 -7.47 13.85 14.52
C THR A 66 -7.19 14.73 13.31
N LEU A 67 -6.16 15.57 13.40
CA LEU A 67 -5.73 16.40 12.26
C LEU A 67 -5.24 15.54 11.10
N TRP A 68 -4.51 14.46 11.37
CA TRP A 68 -4.08 13.54 10.31
C TRP A 68 -5.25 12.85 9.62
N VAL A 69 -6.19 12.30 10.39
CA VAL A 69 -7.40 11.64 9.88
C VAL A 69 -8.20 12.60 9.00
N GLU A 70 -8.36 13.85 9.42
CA GLU A 70 -9.01 14.87 8.60
C GLU A 70 -8.23 15.13 7.31
N THR A 71 -6.92 15.32 7.40
CA THR A 71 -6.04 15.62 6.27
C THR A 71 -6.07 14.51 5.23
N VAL A 72 -5.90 13.25 5.64
CA VAL A 72 -5.81 12.12 4.72
C VAL A 72 -7.16 11.78 4.08
N LEU A 73 -8.26 11.88 4.82
CA LEU A 73 -9.60 11.71 4.24
C LEU A 73 -9.92 12.84 3.25
N GLY A 74 -9.59 14.08 3.61
CA GLY A 74 -9.76 15.23 2.74
C GLY A 74 -8.98 15.10 1.44
N ALA A 75 -7.68 14.79 1.53
CA ALA A 75 -6.81 14.61 0.38
C ALA A 75 -7.26 13.44 -0.52
N CYS A 76 -7.58 12.27 0.05
CA CYS A 76 -8.10 11.14 -0.73
C CYS A 76 -9.40 11.52 -1.47
N LYS A 77 -10.29 12.30 -0.85
CA LYS A 77 -11.53 12.74 -1.49
C LYS A 77 -11.26 13.74 -2.62
N GLU A 78 -10.36 14.69 -2.38
CA GLU A 78 -9.92 15.67 -3.38
C GLU A 78 -9.30 14.97 -4.61
N ILE A 79 -8.40 14.00 -4.40
CA ILE A 79 -7.81 13.16 -5.46
C ILE A 79 -8.90 12.38 -6.20
N ALA A 80 -9.80 11.71 -5.47
CA ALA A 80 -10.89 10.94 -6.06
C ALA A 80 -11.83 11.77 -6.94
N ASP A 81 -12.02 13.04 -6.59
CA ASP A 81 -12.81 14.03 -7.33
C ASP A 81 -12.02 14.77 -8.43
N GLN A 82 -10.72 14.45 -8.59
CA GLN A 82 -9.79 15.16 -9.49
C GLN A 82 -9.73 16.67 -9.21
N LYS A 83 -9.72 17.04 -7.92
CA LYS A 83 -9.65 18.43 -7.45
C LYS A 83 -8.39 18.63 -6.61
N VAL A 84 -7.82 19.82 -6.73
CA VAL A 84 -6.78 20.29 -5.79
C VAL A 84 -7.45 21.23 -4.81
N GLY A 85 -7.62 20.77 -3.57
CA GLY A 85 -8.10 21.60 -2.48
C GLY A 85 -7.04 21.80 -1.41
N VAL A 86 -7.46 22.14 -0.20
CA VAL A 86 -6.55 22.56 0.88
C VAL A 86 -5.70 21.39 1.37
N TYR A 87 -6.24 20.18 1.38
CA TYR A 87 -5.55 19.01 1.91
C TYR A 87 -4.52 18.48 0.92
N SER A 88 -4.88 18.31 -0.36
CA SER A 88 -3.93 17.92 -1.40
C SER A 88 -2.85 18.98 -1.61
N GLN A 89 -3.18 20.27 -1.51
CA GLN A 89 -2.17 21.34 -1.59
C GLN A 89 -1.20 21.31 -0.40
N GLN A 90 -1.67 20.99 0.81
CA GLN A 90 -0.81 20.80 1.97
C GLN A 90 0.21 19.67 1.74
N LEU A 91 -0.24 18.51 1.25
CA LEU A 91 0.65 17.38 0.93
C LEU A 91 1.61 17.72 -0.22
N LYS A 92 1.13 18.43 -1.24
CA LYS A 92 1.95 18.88 -2.38
C LYS A 92 3.11 19.77 -1.93
N ASN A 93 2.84 20.71 -1.03
CA ASN A 93 3.88 21.62 -0.50
C ASN A 93 4.96 20.87 0.28
N LEU A 94 4.64 19.68 0.81
CA LEU A 94 5.56 18.83 1.55
C LEU A 94 6.23 17.78 0.67
N LYS A 95 5.91 17.72 -0.63
CA LYS A 95 6.30 16.61 -1.51
C LYS A 95 5.86 15.26 -0.93
N MET A 96 4.55 15.12 -0.75
CA MET A 96 3.89 13.87 -0.31
C MET A 96 2.64 13.52 -1.13
N LEU A 97 2.26 14.38 -2.09
CA LEU A 97 1.00 14.20 -2.83
C LEU A 97 1.13 13.04 -3.81
N ASP A 98 2.24 12.93 -4.52
CA ASP A 98 2.44 11.89 -5.55
C ASP A 98 2.43 10.49 -4.90
N ALA A 99 3.00 10.35 -3.69
CA ALA A 99 2.93 9.10 -2.93
C ALA A 99 1.49 8.74 -2.51
N LEU A 100 0.66 9.73 -2.17
CA LEU A 100 -0.76 9.50 -1.84
C LEU A 100 -1.59 9.21 -3.10
N GLU A 101 -1.33 9.91 -4.21
CA GLU A 101 -1.96 9.65 -5.51
C GLU A 101 -1.64 8.23 -5.99
N ASP A 102 -0.40 7.77 -5.85
CA ASP A 102 -0.03 6.38 -6.15
C ASP A 102 -0.86 5.38 -5.33
N PHE A 103 -1.05 5.63 -4.03
CA PHE A 103 -1.88 4.79 -3.19
C PHE A 103 -3.34 4.77 -3.68
N VAL A 104 -3.94 5.95 -3.91
CA VAL A 104 -5.34 6.05 -4.36
C VAL A 104 -5.55 5.37 -5.71
N GLU A 105 -4.66 5.61 -6.67
CA GLU A 105 -4.70 5.00 -7.99
C GLU A 105 -4.48 3.48 -7.93
N HIS A 106 -3.53 3.03 -7.11
CA HIS A 106 -3.28 1.61 -6.94
C HIS A 106 -4.50 0.89 -6.34
N ILE A 107 -5.16 1.48 -5.35
CA ILE A 107 -6.41 0.94 -4.79
C ILE A 107 -7.49 0.87 -5.86
N ASN A 108 -7.60 1.88 -6.73
CA ASN A 108 -8.52 1.85 -7.86
C ASN A 108 -8.24 0.67 -8.81
N CYS A 109 -6.97 0.47 -9.19
CA CYS A 109 -6.57 -0.65 -10.05
C CYS A 109 -6.77 -1.99 -9.35
N PHE A 110 -6.42 -2.10 -8.07
CA PHE A 110 -6.55 -3.30 -7.25
C PHE A 110 -8.01 -3.77 -7.21
N TYR A 111 -8.95 -2.89 -6.87
CA TYR A 111 -10.38 -3.28 -6.83
C TYR A 111 -10.95 -3.59 -8.22
N SER A 112 -10.45 -2.94 -9.26
CA SER A 112 -10.82 -3.26 -10.64
C SER A 112 -10.37 -4.66 -11.04
N VAL A 113 -9.12 -5.01 -10.76
CA VAL A 113 -8.58 -6.36 -11.00
C VAL A 113 -9.26 -7.40 -10.11
N ALA A 114 -9.49 -7.10 -8.83
CA ALA A 114 -10.21 -7.98 -7.92
C ALA A 114 -11.62 -8.32 -8.41
N SER A 115 -12.31 -7.36 -9.03
CA SER A 115 -13.61 -7.58 -9.66
C SER A 115 -13.52 -8.57 -10.82
N VAL A 116 -12.50 -8.42 -11.69
CA VAL A 116 -12.26 -9.37 -12.79
C VAL A 116 -11.91 -10.77 -12.26
N MET A 117 -11.01 -10.87 -11.27
CA MET A 117 -10.67 -12.15 -10.64
C MET A 117 -11.90 -12.81 -10.02
N THR A 118 -12.79 -12.04 -9.39
CA THR A 118 -14.06 -12.55 -8.82
C THR A 118 -14.97 -13.11 -9.92
N SER A 119 -15.07 -12.44 -11.07
CA SER A 119 -15.84 -12.95 -12.23
C SER A 119 -15.28 -14.24 -12.82
N LYS A 120 -13.98 -14.50 -12.58
CA LYS A 120 -13.26 -15.73 -12.96
C LYS A 120 -13.13 -16.73 -11.79
N ALA A 121 -14.02 -16.66 -10.80
CA ALA A 121 -14.08 -17.55 -9.64
C ALA A 121 -12.82 -17.56 -8.75
N GLN A 122 -12.00 -16.50 -8.79
CA GLN A 122 -10.87 -16.27 -7.86
C GLN A 122 -11.13 -15.02 -7.00
N PRO A 123 -12.06 -15.06 -6.03
CA PRO A 123 -12.41 -13.88 -5.25
C PRO A 123 -11.25 -13.39 -4.39
N VAL A 124 -10.95 -12.09 -4.48
CA VAL A 124 -9.88 -11.45 -3.70
C VAL A 124 -10.47 -10.84 -2.43
N LYS A 125 -9.86 -11.14 -1.29
CA LYS A 125 -10.16 -10.51 0.00
C LYS A 125 -8.85 -10.02 0.61
N ALA A 126 -8.69 -8.71 0.74
CA ALA A 126 -7.45 -8.14 1.26
C ALA A 126 -7.22 -8.56 2.72
N LEU A 127 -6.07 -9.14 2.99
CA LEU A 127 -5.56 -9.53 4.31
C LEU A 127 -4.59 -8.46 4.82
N SER A 128 -5.03 -7.22 4.83
CA SER A 128 -4.24 -6.06 5.27
C SER A 128 -4.02 -6.00 6.79
N GLN A 129 -3.13 -5.13 7.23
CA GLN A 129 -2.94 -4.76 8.65
C GLN A 129 -4.27 -4.60 9.43
N PHE A 130 -4.29 -5.14 10.65
CA PHE A 130 -5.45 -5.15 11.56
C PHE A 130 -6.76 -5.65 10.93
N SER A 131 -6.66 -6.50 9.90
CA SER A 131 -7.82 -6.97 9.14
C SER A 131 -8.69 -5.80 8.66
N SER A 132 -8.04 -4.72 8.19
CA SER A 132 -8.78 -3.57 7.68
C SER A 132 -9.62 -3.89 6.44
N GLU A 133 -9.28 -4.99 5.74
CA GLU A 133 -9.87 -5.40 4.46
C GLU A 133 -9.65 -4.37 3.33
N LEU A 134 -8.78 -3.39 3.56
CA LEU A 134 -8.30 -2.43 2.58
C LEU A 134 -6.84 -2.74 2.30
N HIS A 135 -6.57 -3.13 1.06
CA HIS A 135 -5.22 -3.39 0.59
C HIS A 135 -4.29 -2.21 0.93
N ASP A 136 -3.08 -2.49 1.39
CA ASP A 136 -2.04 -1.48 1.66
C ASP A 136 -2.44 -0.28 2.52
N ILE A 137 -3.46 -0.43 3.40
CA ILE A 137 -3.93 0.68 4.24
C ILE A 137 -2.81 1.23 5.13
N ASP A 138 -1.76 0.46 5.44
CA ASP A 138 -0.64 0.94 6.23
C ASP A 138 0.11 2.09 5.57
N LYS A 139 0.05 2.22 4.22
CA LYS A 139 0.68 3.32 3.48
C LYS A 139 0.17 4.72 3.82
N ILE A 140 -1.04 4.82 4.41
CA ILE A 140 -1.59 6.11 4.85
C ILE A 140 -1.18 6.49 6.29
N ASP A 141 -0.34 5.70 6.96
CA ASP A 141 0.34 6.15 8.17
C ASP A 141 1.28 7.32 7.83
N PRO A 142 1.33 8.42 8.62
CA PRO A 142 2.18 9.56 8.33
C PRO A 142 3.65 9.18 8.11
N VAL A 143 4.16 8.21 8.88
CA VAL A 143 5.54 7.74 8.79
C VAL A 143 5.76 6.99 7.48
N MET A 144 4.81 6.10 7.14
CA MET A 144 4.85 5.37 5.88
C MET A 144 4.82 6.33 4.70
N LEU A 145 3.88 7.27 4.70
CA LEU A 145 3.74 8.23 3.61
C LEU A 145 5.01 9.07 3.43
N VAL A 146 5.66 9.52 4.51
CA VAL A 146 6.97 10.19 4.42
C VAL A 146 8.03 9.27 3.83
N GLY A 147 8.19 8.04 4.34
CA GLY A 147 9.20 7.11 3.84
C GLY A 147 9.02 6.78 2.35
N TYR A 148 7.77 6.59 1.91
CA TYR A 148 7.42 6.38 0.51
C TYR A 148 7.69 7.63 -0.34
N SER A 149 7.41 8.83 0.18
CA SER A 149 7.68 10.09 -0.53
C SER A 149 9.18 10.32 -0.72
N GLU A 150 10.00 10.01 0.29
CA GLU A 150 11.46 10.09 0.17
C GLU A 150 12.00 9.15 -0.91
N LYS A 151 11.37 7.99 -1.08
CA LYS A 151 11.75 7.06 -2.14
C LYS A 151 11.22 7.46 -3.51
N PHE A 152 9.94 7.81 -3.63
CA PHE A 152 9.29 7.98 -4.92
C PHE A 152 9.39 9.40 -5.48
N GLU A 153 9.34 10.41 -4.62
CA GLU A 153 9.41 11.81 -5.04
C GLU A 153 10.85 12.31 -5.11
N ASP A 154 11.70 11.89 -4.16
CA ASP A 154 13.08 12.36 -4.09
C ASP A 154 14.10 11.35 -4.67
N ASN A 155 13.68 10.11 -4.92
CA ASN A 155 14.56 9.00 -5.33
C ASN A 155 15.73 8.75 -4.34
N VAL A 156 15.47 8.87 -3.04
CA VAL A 156 16.47 8.67 -1.98
C VAL A 156 16.13 7.44 -1.13
N ASN A 157 17.12 6.56 -0.92
CA ASN A 157 16.99 5.42 -0.02
C ASN A 157 17.41 5.81 1.40
N THR A 158 16.54 6.52 2.12
CA THR A 158 16.79 6.91 3.51
C THR A 158 16.67 5.71 4.46
N ARG A 159 17.13 5.88 5.71
CA ARG A 159 16.88 4.87 6.75
C ARG A 159 15.40 4.69 7.03
N LEU A 160 14.64 5.79 7.01
CA LEU A 160 13.20 5.77 7.22
C LEU A 160 12.49 4.94 6.15
N TRP A 161 12.82 5.16 4.87
CA TRP A 161 12.31 4.35 3.76
C TRP A 161 12.58 2.86 3.99
N ASN A 162 13.83 2.50 4.32
CA ASN A 162 14.21 1.10 4.55
C ASN A 162 13.42 0.46 5.70
N LEU A 163 13.14 1.22 6.77
CA LEU A 163 12.29 0.76 7.86
C LEU A 163 10.83 0.57 7.42
N CYS A 164 10.29 1.53 6.66
CA CYS A 164 8.92 1.49 6.15
C CYS A 164 8.70 0.31 5.21
N VAL A 165 9.58 0.10 4.22
CA VAL A 165 9.46 -1.01 3.27
C VAL A 165 9.59 -2.37 3.96
N ASN A 166 10.58 -2.52 4.87
CA ASN A 166 10.74 -3.76 5.64
C ASN A 166 9.50 -4.08 6.48
N ARG A 167 8.93 -3.06 7.15
CA ARG A 167 7.67 -3.22 7.88
C ARG A 167 6.55 -3.68 6.94
N HIS A 168 6.29 -2.92 5.88
CA HIS A 168 5.22 -3.20 4.93
C HIS A 168 5.26 -4.64 4.42
N THR A 169 6.43 -5.09 3.97
CA THR A 169 6.61 -6.42 3.40
C THR A 169 6.56 -7.55 4.43
N SER A 170 6.82 -7.25 5.71
CA SER A 170 6.84 -8.25 6.78
C SER A 170 5.49 -8.43 7.48
N ILE A 171 4.60 -7.43 7.44
CA ILE A 171 3.28 -7.49 8.09
C ILE A 171 2.14 -7.83 7.13
N ASN A 172 2.32 -7.60 5.82
CA ASN A 172 1.28 -7.82 4.83
C ASN A 172 1.47 -9.20 4.14
N PRO A 173 0.56 -10.17 4.36
CA PRO A 173 0.54 -11.52 3.80
C PRO A 173 0.76 -11.62 2.29
N HIS A 174 0.31 -10.62 1.53
CA HIS A 174 0.45 -10.61 0.08
C HIS A 174 1.88 -10.29 -0.41
N HIS A 175 2.85 -10.11 0.50
CA HIS A 175 4.27 -10.05 0.15
C HIS A 175 4.97 -11.36 0.47
N GLN A 176 5.86 -11.80 -0.42
CA GLN A 176 6.60 -13.06 -0.28
C GLN A 176 7.57 -13.06 0.91
N MET A 177 7.91 -11.89 1.48
CA MET A 177 8.71 -11.78 2.70
C MET A 177 7.92 -12.05 3.98
N HIS A 178 6.59 -12.06 3.91
CA HIS A 178 5.76 -12.34 5.08
C HIS A 178 6.04 -13.75 5.60
N CYS A 179 6.16 -13.87 6.91
CA CYS A 179 6.69 -15.09 7.51
C CYS A 179 5.80 -16.33 7.28
N MET A 180 4.51 -16.13 6.99
CA MET A 180 3.56 -17.21 6.64
C MET A 180 4.02 -18.09 5.47
N TRP A 181 4.88 -17.57 4.59
CA TRP A 181 5.41 -18.28 3.44
C TRP A 181 6.65 -19.11 3.79
N HIS A 182 7.31 -18.84 4.92
CA HIS A 182 8.65 -19.35 5.27
C HIS A 182 8.70 -20.03 6.64
N ASP A 183 7.62 -20.68 7.03
CA ASP A 183 7.56 -21.58 8.19
C ASP A 183 7.98 -20.94 9.53
N CYS A 184 7.58 -19.67 9.77
CA CYS A 184 7.81 -18.99 11.06
C CYS A 184 7.04 -19.58 12.26
N CYS A 185 6.39 -20.74 12.09
CA CYS A 185 5.64 -21.40 13.16
C CYS A 185 6.57 -22.36 13.91
N ASN A 186 7.16 -21.89 15.00
CA ASN A 186 7.91 -22.75 15.95
C ASN A 186 6.99 -23.57 16.87
N ASP A 187 5.66 -23.49 16.69
CA ASP A 187 4.69 -24.11 17.59
C ASP A 187 3.87 -25.16 16.82
N TYR A 188 4.34 -26.41 16.86
CA TYR A 188 3.77 -27.56 16.14
C TYR A 188 2.29 -27.85 16.46
N ASN A 189 1.72 -27.19 17.47
CA ASN A 189 0.33 -27.38 17.91
C ASN A 189 -0.61 -26.20 17.59
N LEU A 190 -0.12 -25.08 17.03
CA LEU A 190 -0.88 -23.83 16.87
C LEU A 190 -0.52 -23.06 15.57
N CYS A 191 -0.39 -23.76 14.44
CA CYS A 191 -0.31 -23.07 13.15
C CYS A 191 -1.62 -22.32 12.89
N SER A 192 -1.61 -20.99 13.01
CA SER A 192 -2.79 -20.14 12.79
C SER A 192 -3.08 -19.88 11.31
N PHE A 193 -2.12 -20.14 10.42
CA PHE A 193 -2.28 -19.91 8.98
C PHE A 193 -2.63 -21.23 8.28
N CYS A 194 -3.92 -21.55 8.25
CA CYS A 194 -4.42 -22.65 7.43
C CYS A 194 -4.15 -22.40 5.93
N GLU A 195 -4.15 -23.47 5.13
CA GLU A 195 -4.03 -23.41 3.66
C GLU A 195 -4.97 -22.37 3.03
N ASP A 196 -6.19 -22.24 3.57
CA ASP A 196 -7.18 -21.24 3.12
C ASP A 196 -6.68 -19.79 3.29
N THR A 197 -6.01 -19.46 4.39
CA THR A 197 -5.40 -18.13 4.59
C THR A 197 -4.27 -17.88 3.61
N LYS A 198 -3.42 -18.89 3.34
CA LYS A 198 -2.36 -18.79 2.34
C LYS A 198 -2.92 -18.62 0.93
N GLU A 199 -4.00 -19.30 0.59
CA GLU A 199 -4.66 -19.16 -0.71
C GLU A 199 -5.29 -17.77 -0.89
N LYS A 200 -5.92 -17.22 0.16
CA LYS A 200 -6.41 -15.84 0.16
C LYS A 200 -5.27 -14.83 -0.03
N ALA A 201 -4.15 -15.01 0.68
CA ALA A 201 -2.97 -14.16 0.54
C ALA A 201 -2.35 -14.26 -0.87
N LEU A 202 -2.33 -15.47 -1.48
CA LEU A 202 -1.83 -15.66 -2.83
C LEU A 202 -2.69 -14.91 -3.86
N ARG A 203 -4.02 -15.01 -3.74
CA ARG A 203 -4.96 -14.26 -4.60
C ARG A 203 -4.75 -12.76 -4.48
N GLU A 204 -4.59 -12.25 -3.27
CA GLU A 204 -4.27 -10.84 -3.04
C GLU A 204 -2.92 -10.46 -3.65
N MET A 205 -1.88 -11.29 -3.53
CA MET A 205 -0.56 -11.05 -4.13
C MET A 205 -0.63 -11.00 -5.65
N VAL A 206 -1.33 -11.94 -6.29
CA VAL A 206 -1.55 -11.93 -7.74
C VAL A 206 -2.32 -10.67 -8.15
N CYS A 207 -3.39 -10.33 -7.43
CA CYS A 207 -4.15 -9.11 -7.66
C CYS A 207 -3.30 -7.84 -7.53
N ASP A 208 -2.44 -7.76 -6.50
CA ASP A 208 -1.48 -6.66 -6.31
C ASP A 208 -0.57 -6.52 -7.52
N LYS A 209 0.13 -7.60 -7.94
CA LYS A 209 1.08 -7.51 -9.06
C LYS A 209 0.41 -7.19 -10.39
N VAL A 210 -0.74 -7.80 -10.68
CA VAL A 210 -1.54 -7.49 -11.86
C VAL A 210 -2.02 -6.05 -11.82
N SER A 211 -2.51 -5.56 -10.68
CA SER A 211 -2.98 -4.18 -10.54
C SER A 211 -1.85 -3.15 -10.68
N ARG A 212 -0.63 -3.48 -10.25
CA ARG A 212 0.57 -2.65 -10.51
C ARG A 212 0.94 -2.63 -11.98
N HIS A 213 0.85 -3.76 -12.67
CA HIS A 213 1.06 -3.81 -14.12
C HIS A 213 0.01 -2.97 -14.87
N VAL A 214 -1.27 -3.10 -14.48
CA VAL A 214 -2.37 -2.25 -14.98
C VAL A 214 -2.07 -0.77 -14.76
N GLN A 215 -1.66 -0.40 -13.55
CA GLN A 215 -1.38 0.98 -13.17
C GLN A 215 -0.18 1.56 -13.95
N LYS A 216 0.95 0.85 -13.95
CA LYS A 216 2.25 1.43 -14.38
C LYS A 216 2.56 1.21 -15.85
N ASP A 217 2.06 0.12 -16.44
CA ASP A 217 2.44 -0.29 -17.80
C ASP A 217 1.28 -0.20 -18.78
N LEU A 218 0.03 -0.34 -18.30
CA LEU A 218 -1.17 -0.33 -19.15
C LEU A 218 -2.05 0.92 -18.97
N ASN A 219 -1.58 1.92 -18.22
CA ASN A 219 -2.28 3.19 -17.97
C ASN A 219 -3.74 3.00 -17.50
N GLY A 220 -3.98 2.06 -16.59
CA GLY A 220 -5.31 1.76 -16.06
C GLY A 220 -6.19 0.89 -16.96
N THR A 221 -5.69 0.41 -18.10
CA THR A 221 -6.48 -0.39 -19.05
C THR A 221 -6.60 -1.84 -18.59
N LEU A 222 -7.83 -2.32 -18.41
CA LEU A 222 -8.12 -3.74 -18.19
C LEU A 222 -8.19 -4.45 -19.55
N SER A 223 -7.28 -5.37 -19.80
CA SER A 223 -7.20 -6.15 -21.03
C SER A 223 -6.68 -7.56 -20.74
N ARG A 224 -6.56 -8.39 -21.77
CA ARG A 224 -5.91 -9.70 -21.64
C ARG A 224 -4.43 -9.58 -21.22
N GLU A 225 -3.77 -8.49 -21.61
CA GLU A 225 -2.34 -8.26 -21.36
C GLU A 225 -2.05 -8.06 -19.87
N MET A 226 -3.04 -7.66 -19.06
CA MET A 226 -2.84 -7.39 -17.65
C MET A 226 -2.35 -8.61 -16.85
N TRP A 227 -2.61 -9.82 -17.34
CA TRP A 227 -2.16 -11.06 -16.72
C TRP A 227 -0.72 -11.44 -17.05
N ASN A 228 -0.06 -10.71 -17.95
CA ASN A 228 1.34 -10.91 -18.33
C ASN A 228 2.29 -10.30 -17.28
N VAL A 229 2.24 -10.82 -16.07
CA VAL A 229 3.08 -10.42 -14.94
C VAL A 229 4.30 -11.34 -14.85
N ASP A 230 5.49 -10.76 -14.70
CA ASP A 230 6.73 -11.52 -14.56
C ASP A 230 6.72 -12.40 -13.28
N MET A 231 6.94 -13.71 -13.45
CA MET A 231 7.07 -14.65 -12.34
C MET A 231 8.23 -14.31 -11.38
N ALA A 232 9.17 -13.46 -11.79
CA ALA A 232 10.21 -12.91 -10.93
C ALA A 232 9.66 -12.22 -9.68
N PHE A 233 8.47 -11.61 -9.73
CA PHE A 233 7.83 -10.99 -8.58
C PHE A 233 7.44 -11.99 -7.48
N PHE A 234 7.35 -13.28 -7.81
CA PHE A 234 6.91 -14.34 -6.90
C PHE A 234 8.06 -15.25 -6.43
N LYS A 235 9.30 -15.05 -6.90
CA LYS A 235 10.45 -15.96 -6.66
C LYS A 235 10.79 -16.23 -5.20
N GLY A 236 10.32 -15.39 -4.27
CA GLY A 236 10.47 -15.61 -2.84
C GLY A 236 9.41 -16.53 -2.22
N LEU A 237 8.49 -17.11 -3.00
CA LEU A 237 7.52 -18.10 -2.51
C LEU A 237 8.11 -19.51 -2.51
N PRO A 238 7.66 -20.40 -1.61
CA PRO A 238 7.90 -21.83 -1.74
C PRO A 238 7.39 -22.38 -3.07
N TYR A 239 8.04 -23.43 -3.58
CA TYR A 239 7.81 -23.98 -4.92
C TYR A 239 6.32 -24.28 -5.23
N ASN A 240 5.59 -24.87 -4.28
CA ASN A 240 4.18 -25.18 -4.45
C ASN A 240 3.31 -23.92 -4.62
N TRP A 241 3.61 -22.85 -3.90
CA TRP A 241 2.90 -21.57 -4.00
C TRP A 241 3.30 -20.78 -5.23
N LEU A 242 4.57 -20.84 -5.64
CA LEU A 242 5.04 -20.30 -6.91
C LEU A 242 4.31 -20.96 -8.10
N ASN A 243 4.19 -22.29 -8.09
CA ASN A 243 3.44 -23.02 -9.11
C ASN A 243 1.96 -22.64 -9.13
N LYS A 244 1.32 -22.50 -7.95
CA LYS A 244 -0.06 -22.03 -7.84
C LYS A 244 -0.24 -20.61 -8.42
N ALA A 245 0.72 -19.70 -8.22
CA ALA A 245 0.68 -18.37 -8.82
C ALA A 245 0.75 -18.42 -10.36
N SER A 246 1.64 -19.26 -10.92
CA SER A 246 1.77 -19.45 -12.38
C SER A 246 0.46 -19.94 -12.98
N ILE A 247 -0.13 -21.00 -12.41
CA ILE A 247 -1.41 -21.55 -12.87
C ILE A 247 -2.50 -20.49 -12.79
N MET A 248 -2.56 -19.70 -11.70
CA MET A 248 -3.55 -18.64 -11.56
C MET A 248 -3.42 -17.56 -12.64
N LEU A 249 -2.20 -17.14 -13.00
CA LEU A 249 -1.98 -16.18 -14.09
C LEU A 249 -2.35 -16.80 -15.45
N GLU A 250 -2.01 -18.06 -15.69
CA GLU A 250 -2.35 -18.80 -16.91
C GLU A 250 -3.85 -18.98 -17.11
N ASP A 251 -4.58 -19.39 -16.07
CA ASP A 251 -6.04 -19.54 -16.07
C ASP A 251 -6.78 -18.21 -16.31
N MET A 252 -6.09 -17.09 -16.02
CA MET A 252 -6.64 -15.75 -16.15
C MET A 252 -6.42 -15.13 -17.54
N MET A 253 -5.46 -15.65 -18.33
CA MET A 253 -5.30 -15.29 -19.75
C MET A 253 -6.45 -15.77 -20.62
#